data_AF-A0A9D9INI7-F1
#
_entry.id   AF-A0A9D9INI7-F1
#
_cell.length_a   1.000
_cell.length_b   1.000
_cell.length_c   1.000
_cell.angle_alpha   90.00
_cell.angle_beta   90.00
_cell.angle_gamma   90.00
#
_symmetry.space_group_name_H-M   'P 1'
#
loop_
_entity.id
_entity.type
_entity.pdbx_description
1 polymer ?
#
loop_
_entity_poly.entity_id
_entity_poly.type
_entity_poly.pdbx_seq_one_letter_code
_entity_poly.pdbx_strand_id
1 'polypeptide(L)'
;RKEISGIQKKTRERTRRASVYNKKLRDCRIHYNDRLSKNRQHETELTSIFITEGDSASGTITKVRNAENQAVFSLRGKPINSYKESRKKVAENEELNLLIAALGVEEDMDNLRYNNIIVATDADDDGMHIRLLVLTFFLKYYPELVRRGHVYILQTPLFRVRNKKEVRYCYSSEEKEAAIKSLGKGIEVTRFKGLGEISSDEFVHFIGDDMKLDIVQLNDEESIAELLEFYMGKNTIDRQQFIRLNLRSEEELEDVNI
;
A
#
# COMPACT_ATOMS: atom_id res chain seq x y z
N ARG A 1 32.22 -12.44 0.82
CA ARG A 1 32.02 -12.10 2.27
C ARG A 1 32.52 -10.69 2.63
N LYS A 2 33.74 -10.26 2.26
CA LYS A 2 34.23 -8.88 2.52
C LYS A 2 33.48 -7.76 1.75
N GLU A 3 33.02 -8.01 0.52
CA GLU A 3 32.21 -7.02 -0.23
C GLU A 3 30.80 -6.84 0.35
N ILE A 4 30.22 -7.91 0.89
CA ILE A 4 28.87 -7.91 1.49
C ILE A 4 28.86 -7.07 2.78
N SER A 5 29.92 -7.14 3.60
CA SER A 5 30.00 -6.34 4.83
C SER A 5 30.22 -4.85 4.53
N GLY A 6 30.93 -4.51 3.44
CA GLY A 6 31.11 -3.13 3.00
C GLY A 6 29.83 -2.49 2.45
N ILE A 7 29.03 -3.27 1.72
CA ILE A 7 27.69 -2.86 1.26
C ILE A 7 26.76 -2.67 2.46
N GLN A 8 26.70 -3.64 3.38
CA GLN A 8 25.89 -3.53 4.60
C GLN A 8 26.26 -2.30 5.44
N LYS A 9 27.55 -2.01 5.62
CA LYS A 9 27.99 -0.81 6.37
C LYS A 9 27.55 0.49 5.70
N LYS A 10 27.70 0.62 4.38
CA LYS A 10 27.27 1.81 3.63
C LYS A 10 25.75 1.95 3.59
N THR A 11 25.02 0.84 3.47
CA THR A 11 23.56 0.81 3.55
C THR A 11 23.12 1.27 4.93
N ARG A 12 23.66 0.71 6.02
CA ARG A 12 23.40 1.15 7.41
C ARG A 12 23.68 2.65 7.62
N GLU A 13 24.80 3.17 7.11
CA GLU A 13 25.09 4.61 7.23
C GLU A 13 24.07 5.47 6.48
N ARG A 14 23.57 5.02 5.32
CA ARG A 14 22.51 5.72 4.57
C ARG A 14 21.17 5.63 5.27
N THR A 15 20.79 4.44 5.74
CA THR A 15 19.53 4.23 6.48
C THR A 15 19.52 5.04 7.77
N ARG A 16 20.64 5.09 8.49
CA ARG A 16 20.82 5.94 9.68
C ARG A 16 20.73 7.44 9.36
N ARG A 17 21.28 7.91 8.24
CA ARG A 17 21.11 9.31 7.80
C ARG A 17 19.65 9.60 7.42
N ALA A 18 19.01 8.68 6.72
CA ALA A 18 17.59 8.75 6.37
C ALA A 18 16.69 8.76 7.62
N SER A 19 17.03 7.99 8.66
CA SER A 19 16.33 7.95 9.94
C SER A 19 16.38 9.32 10.65
N VAL A 20 17.47 10.08 10.52
CA VAL A 20 17.57 11.45 11.05
C VAL A 20 16.76 12.46 10.25
N TYR A 21 16.74 12.34 8.92
CA TYR A 21 15.95 13.21 8.05
C TYR A 21 15.41 12.44 6.84
N ASN A 22 14.12 12.08 6.91
CA ASN A 22 13.42 11.41 5.82
C ASN A 22 12.46 12.39 5.13
N LYS A 23 12.90 13.00 4.03
CA LYS A 23 12.10 13.98 3.27
C LYS A 23 10.76 13.45 2.75
N LYS A 24 10.60 12.13 2.67
CA LYS A 24 9.41 11.44 2.16
C LYS A 24 8.43 11.01 3.24
N LEU A 25 8.84 11.06 4.49
CA LEU A 25 8.03 10.66 5.63
C LEU A 25 7.38 11.89 6.27
N ARG A 26 6.06 11.86 6.37
CA ARG A 26 5.26 12.68 7.28
C ARG A 26 4.90 11.81 8.46
N ASP A 27 5.72 11.89 9.49
CA ASP A 27 5.66 10.99 10.63
C ASP A 27 4.44 11.24 11.54
N CYS A 28 4.14 10.27 12.40
CA CYS A 28 3.21 10.41 13.52
C CYS A 28 3.97 10.50 14.86
N ARG A 29 3.24 10.77 15.94
CA ARG A 29 3.83 11.00 17.28
C ARG A 29 4.11 9.71 18.04
N ILE A 30 3.24 8.72 17.88
CA ILE A 30 3.31 7.42 18.54
C ILE A 30 3.73 6.37 17.52
N HIS A 31 4.66 5.51 17.91
CA HIS A 31 5.13 4.38 17.13
C HIS A 31 4.80 3.05 17.81
N TYR A 32 4.72 2.00 17.01
CA TYR A 32 4.44 0.64 17.48
C TYR A 32 5.44 0.15 18.54
N ASN A 33 6.72 0.53 18.37
CA ASN A 33 7.80 0.18 19.28
C ASN A 33 7.93 1.11 20.51
N ASP A 34 7.02 2.07 20.70
CA ASP A 34 7.04 2.94 21.87
C ASP A 34 6.61 2.18 23.14
N ARG A 35 7.29 2.49 24.24
CA ARG A 35 6.95 1.96 25.57
C ARG A 35 6.07 2.96 26.30
N LEU A 36 4.77 2.89 26.06
CA LEU A 36 3.79 3.75 26.70
C LEU A 36 3.37 3.21 28.08
N SER A 37 2.68 4.05 28.86
CA SER A 37 2.04 3.60 30.10
C SER A 37 1.00 2.51 29.81
N LYS A 38 0.77 1.58 30.75
CA LYS A 38 -0.13 0.42 30.55
C LYS A 38 -1.50 0.78 29.97
N ASN A 39 -2.08 1.90 30.38
CA ASN A 39 -3.42 2.32 29.93
C ASN A 39 -3.44 2.81 28.47
N ARG A 40 -2.28 3.19 27.93
CA ARG A 40 -2.10 3.74 26.58
C ARG A 40 -1.41 2.79 25.61
N GLN A 41 -1.02 1.60 26.06
CA GLN A 41 -0.30 0.64 25.20
C GLN A 41 -1.12 0.24 23.96
N HIS A 42 -2.44 0.21 24.06
CA HIS A 42 -3.32 -0.06 22.91
C HIS A 42 -3.15 0.96 21.77
N GLU A 43 -2.67 2.18 22.04
CA GLU A 43 -2.46 3.21 21.02
C GLU A 43 -1.34 2.82 20.06
N THR A 44 -0.35 2.03 20.51
CA THR A 44 0.75 1.57 19.65
C THR A 44 0.26 0.59 18.58
N GLU A 45 -0.74 -0.24 18.91
CA GLU A 45 -1.37 -1.20 17.99
C GLU A 45 -2.16 -0.51 16.87
N LEU A 46 -2.67 0.71 17.12
CA LEU A 46 -3.41 1.50 16.15
C LEU A 46 -2.49 2.25 15.17
N THR A 47 -1.17 2.21 15.38
CA THR A 47 -0.24 2.95 14.55
C THR A 47 -0.23 2.42 13.11
N SER A 48 -0.24 3.34 12.17
CA SER A 48 -0.20 3.00 10.75
C SER A 48 0.73 3.89 9.95
N ILE A 49 1.17 3.39 8.80
CA ILE A 49 1.88 4.17 7.79
C ILE A 49 1.23 3.93 6.43
N PHE A 50 0.81 5.00 5.78
CA PHE A 50 0.30 4.98 4.41
C PHE A 50 1.46 5.14 3.42
N ILE A 51 1.70 4.14 2.58
CA ILE A 51 2.65 4.20 1.47
C ILE A 51 1.86 4.62 0.22
N THR A 52 2.11 5.84 -0.24
CA THR A 52 1.38 6.43 -1.38
C THR A 52 2.23 6.42 -2.64
N GLU A 53 1.60 6.37 -3.82
CA GLU A 53 2.29 6.42 -5.12
C GLU A 53 3.07 7.72 -5.35
N GLY A 54 2.55 8.85 -4.88
CA GLY A 54 3.13 10.16 -5.11
C GLY A 54 2.67 11.24 -4.14
N ASP A 55 3.16 12.46 -4.37
CA ASP A 55 2.92 13.61 -3.49
C ASP A 55 1.46 14.10 -3.52
N SER A 56 0.71 13.82 -4.59
CA SER A 56 -0.72 14.16 -4.70
C SER A 56 -1.54 13.41 -3.65
N ALA A 57 -1.53 12.07 -3.71
CA ALA A 57 -2.21 11.21 -2.72
C ALA A 57 -1.66 11.44 -1.30
N SER A 58 -0.34 11.60 -1.16
CA SER A 58 0.30 11.92 0.12
C SER A 58 -0.24 13.23 0.71
N GLY A 59 -0.42 14.27 -0.12
CA GLY A 59 -0.97 15.55 0.31
C GLY A 59 -2.41 15.45 0.80
N THR A 60 -3.25 14.66 0.14
CA THR A 60 -4.63 14.41 0.56
C THR A 60 -4.68 13.68 1.90
N ILE A 61 -3.96 12.55 2.03
CA ILE A 61 -3.95 11.75 3.26
C ILE A 61 -3.33 12.54 4.42
N THR A 62 -2.25 13.29 4.17
CA THR A 62 -1.58 14.10 5.21
C THR A 62 -2.52 15.12 5.85
N LYS A 63 -3.50 15.66 5.11
CA LYS A 63 -4.46 16.64 5.62
C LYS A 63 -5.53 16.02 6.53
N VAL A 64 -5.91 14.77 6.29
CA VAL A 64 -7.03 14.11 6.97
C VAL A 64 -6.60 13.11 8.04
N ARG A 65 -5.36 12.63 7.98
CA ARG A 65 -4.82 11.63 8.92
C ARG A 65 -4.87 12.12 10.37
N ASN A 66 -4.97 11.17 11.30
CA ASN A 66 -4.65 11.42 12.69
C ASN A 66 -3.13 11.44 12.89
N ALA A 67 -2.56 12.63 13.08
CA ALA A 67 -1.11 12.80 13.26
C ALA A 67 -0.55 12.17 14.56
N GLU A 68 -1.40 11.72 15.49
CA GLU A 68 -0.95 10.97 16.65
C GLU A 68 -0.40 9.60 16.26
N ASN A 69 -1.08 8.85 15.39
CA ASN A 69 -0.79 7.44 15.13
C ASN A 69 -0.69 7.05 13.66
N GLN A 70 -1.03 7.91 12.70
CA GLN A 70 -0.98 7.61 11.27
C GLN A 70 0.12 8.40 10.59
N ALA A 71 1.12 7.75 10.00
CA ALA A 71 2.18 8.37 9.20
C ALA A 71 1.90 8.22 7.70
N VAL A 72 2.58 9.01 6.87
CA VAL A 72 2.49 8.94 5.40
C VAL A 72 3.88 8.94 4.78
N PHE A 73 4.12 8.02 3.86
CA PHE A 73 5.35 7.92 3.07
C PHE A 73 5.04 8.04 1.59
N SER A 74 5.60 9.05 0.91
CA SER A 74 5.40 9.22 -0.54
C SER A 74 6.49 8.53 -1.36
N LEU A 75 6.09 7.58 -2.19
CA LEU A 75 6.93 7.05 -3.26
C LEU A 75 7.11 8.11 -4.36
N ARG A 76 8.10 7.90 -5.22
CA ARG A 76 8.27 8.70 -6.44
C ARG A 76 8.32 7.79 -7.64
N GLY A 77 7.20 7.70 -8.34
CA GLY A 77 7.04 6.82 -9.49
C GLY A 77 7.15 5.35 -9.10
N LYS A 78 7.31 4.49 -10.12
CA LYS A 78 7.34 3.04 -9.93
C LYS A 78 8.60 2.60 -9.19
N PRO A 79 8.48 1.89 -8.05
CA PRO A 79 9.63 1.30 -7.38
C PRO A 79 10.38 0.35 -8.33
N ILE A 80 11.66 0.13 -8.07
CA ILE A 80 12.40 -0.86 -8.87
C ILE A 80 11.80 -2.25 -8.66
N ASN A 81 11.79 -3.07 -9.72
CA ASN A 81 11.43 -4.47 -9.59
C ASN A 81 12.53 -5.22 -8.82
N SER A 82 12.38 -5.28 -7.51
CA SER A 82 13.36 -5.84 -6.58
C SER A 82 13.58 -7.35 -6.77
N TYR A 83 12.68 -8.04 -7.48
CA TYR A 83 12.84 -9.44 -7.88
C TYR A 83 13.92 -9.60 -8.96
N LYS A 84 13.86 -8.80 -10.02
CA LYS A 84 14.81 -8.85 -11.16
C LYS A 84 16.16 -8.23 -10.84
N GLU A 85 16.21 -7.33 -9.86
CA GLU A 85 17.42 -6.60 -9.50
C GLU A 85 18.31 -7.34 -8.50
N SER A 86 19.61 -7.07 -8.58
CA SER A 86 20.57 -7.63 -7.62
C SER A 86 20.36 -7.03 -6.22
N ARG A 87 20.70 -7.80 -5.18
CA ARG A 87 20.65 -7.33 -3.78
C ARG A 87 21.43 -6.02 -3.59
N LYS A 88 22.57 -5.86 -4.27
CA LYS A 88 23.38 -4.64 -4.23
C LYS A 88 22.59 -3.43 -4.77
N LYS A 89 21.98 -3.55 -5.95
CA LYS A 89 21.22 -2.46 -6.57
C LYS A 89 19.98 -2.09 -5.74
N VAL A 90 19.33 -3.09 -5.13
CA VAL A 90 18.22 -2.86 -4.19
C VAL A 90 18.69 -2.11 -2.95
N ALA A 91 19.80 -2.55 -2.34
CA ALA A 91 20.38 -1.89 -1.16
C ALA A 91 20.98 -0.50 -1.45
N GLU A 92 21.29 -0.19 -2.72
CA GLU A 92 21.76 1.13 -3.14
C GLU A 92 20.62 2.07 -3.55
N ASN A 93 19.40 1.56 -3.72
CA ASN A 93 18.24 2.34 -4.13
C ASN A 93 17.78 3.28 -3.00
N GLU A 94 17.75 4.58 -3.29
CA GLU A 94 17.39 5.61 -2.29
C GLU A 94 15.95 5.47 -1.79
N GLU A 95 14.99 5.23 -2.69
CA GLU A 95 13.56 5.12 -2.36
C GLU A 95 13.29 4.00 -1.37
N LEU A 96 13.80 2.79 -1.65
CA LEU A 96 13.61 1.63 -0.78
C LEU A 96 14.36 1.80 0.54
N ASN A 97 15.56 2.40 0.53
CA ASN A 97 16.27 2.69 1.78
C ASN A 97 15.51 3.69 2.67
N LEU A 98 14.89 4.73 2.08
CA LEU A 98 14.06 5.67 2.81
C LEU A 98 12.80 4.99 3.37
N LEU A 99 12.21 4.04 2.63
CA LEU A 99 11.07 3.27 3.12
C LEU A 99 11.46 2.37 4.31
N ILE A 100 12.58 1.65 4.20
CA ILE A 100 13.08 0.79 5.30
C ILE A 100 13.44 1.61 6.54
N ALA A 101 14.10 2.76 6.34
CA ALA A 101 14.36 3.70 7.43
C ALA A 101 13.06 4.22 8.08
N ALA A 102 12.03 4.49 7.27
CA ALA A 102 10.73 4.91 7.79
C ALA A 102 10.10 3.82 8.66
N LEU A 103 10.12 2.56 8.19
CA LEU A 103 9.53 1.41 8.89
C LEU A 103 10.31 0.95 10.12
N GLY A 104 11.62 1.25 10.20
CA GLY A 104 12.50 0.82 11.29
C GLY A 104 12.97 -0.63 11.19
N VAL A 105 12.90 -1.24 10.00
CA VAL A 105 13.19 -2.68 9.78
C VAL A 105 14.54 -2.91 9.08
N GLU A 106 15.63 -2.29 9.57
CA GLU A 106 16.91 -2.32 8.85
C GLU A 106 17.59 -3.70 8.80
N GLU A 107 17.51 -4.46 9.89
CA GLU A 107 18.15 -5.78 10.05
C GLU A 107 17.15 -6.84 10.51
N ASP A 108 16.23 -6.44 11.36
CA ASP A 108 15.19 -7.26 11.96
C ASP A 108 13.89 -6.45 12.10
N MET A 109 12.90 -7.10 12.69
CA MET A 109 11.56 -6.58 12.94
C MET A 109 11.40 -5.95 14.33
N ASP A 110 12.46 -5.95 15.15
CA ASP A 110 12.34 -5.61 16.58
C ASP A 110 12.06 -4.12 16.79
N ASN A 111 12.48 -3.29 15.84
CA ASN A 111 12.24 -1.85 15.83
C ASN A 111 11.14 -1.42 14.86
N LEU A 112 10.23 -2.33 14.47
CA LEU A 112 9.09 -1.97 13.62
C LEU A 112 8.33 -0.78 14.23
N ARG A 113 8.18 0.28 13.45
CA ARG A 113 7.64 1.57 13.92
C ARG A 113 6.13 1.71 13.77
N TYR A 114 5.50 0.88 12.95
CA TYR A 114 4.06 0.95 12.69
C TYR A 114 3.50 -0.46 12.64
N ASN A 115 2.38 -0.67 13.33
CA ASN A 115 1.71 -1.97 13.33
C ASN A 115 1.06 -2.26 11.97
N ASN A 116 0.49 -1.23 11.35
CA ASN A 116 -0.23 -1.34 10.08
C ASN A 116 0.51 -0.61 8.96
N ILE A 117 1.00 -1.35 7.97
CA ILE A 117 1.61 -0.84 6.75
C ILE A 117 0.57 -0.89 5.64
N ILE A 118 0.04 0.26 5.27
CA ILE A 118 -1.08 0.39 4.36
C ILE A 118 -0.58 0.89 3.01
N VAL A 119 -0.66 0.06 1.96
CA VAL A 119 -0.35 0.44 0.58
C VAL A 119 -1.57 1.15 0.01
N ALA A 120 -1.46 2.47 -0.17
CA ALA A 120 -2.52 3.34 -0.66
C ALA A 120 -2.18 3.85 -2.07
N THR A 121 -2.56 3.04 -3.07
CA THR A 121 -2.35 3.34 -4.49
C THR A 121 -3.68 3.62 -5.18
N ASP A 122 -3.64 4.30 -6.32
CA ASP A 122 -4.80 4.51 -7.18
C ASP A 122 -5.34 3.18 -7.71
N ALA A 123 -6.61 3.17 -8.14
CA ALA A 123 -7.31 2.01 -8.68
C ALA A 123 -7.09 1.82 -10.19
N ASP A 124 -6.07 2.46 -10.74
CA ASP A 124 -5.68 2.36 -12.15
C ASP A 124 -4.52 1.37 -12.36
N ASP A 125 -4.15 1.15 -13.63
CA ASP A 125 -3.10 0.20 -14.00
C ASP A 125 -1.73 0.55 -13.40
N ASP A 126 -1.45 1.84 -13.21
CA ASP A 126 -0.18 2.31 -12.64
C ASP A 126 -0.12 2.07 -11.13
N GLY A 127 -1.21 2.37 -10.41
CA GLY A 127 -1.37 2.09 -9.00
C GLY A 127 -1.29 0.59 -8.70
N MET A 128 -1.95 -0.25 -9.50
CA MET A 128 -1.86 -1.71 -9.40
C MET A 128 -0.42 -2.22 -9.60
N HIS A 129 0.32 -1.63 -10.53
CA HIS A 129 1.72 -2.00 -10.76
C HIS A 129 2.62 -1.57 -9.59
N ILE A 130 2.44 -0.36 -9.05
CA ILE A 130 3.18 0.10 -7.87
C ILE A 130 2.91 -0.81 -6.68
N ARG A 131 1.64 -1.14 -6.45
CA ARG A 131 1.23 -2.09 -5.41
C ARG A 131 1.99 -3.40 -5.55
N LEU A 132 2.02 -4.00 -6.74
CA LEU A 132 2.75 -5.25 -6.99
C LEU A 132 4.26 -5.12 -6.70
N LEU A 133 4.89 -4.00 -7.07
CA LEU A 133 6.33 -3.76 -6.85
C LEU A 133 6.66 -3.60 -5.36
N VAL A 134 5.82 -2.90 -4.60
CA VAL A 134 5.96 -2.76 -3.15
C VAL A 134 5.78 -4.11 -2.46
N LEU A 135 4.73 -4.86 -2.80
CA LEU A 135 4.49 -6.19 -2.25
C LEU A 135 5.61 -7.16 -2.59
N THR A 136 6.12 -7.14 -3.82
CA THR A 136 7.28 -7.94 -4.25
C THR A 136 8.50 -7.65 -3.37
N PHE A 137 8.73 -6.38 -3.04
CA PHE A 137 9.83 -6.00 -2.17
C PHE A 137 9.65 -6.54 -0.74
N PHE A 138 8.46 -6.40 -0.15
CA PHE A 138 8.17 -6.97 1.17
C PHE A 138 8.27 -8.49 1.17
N LEU A 139 7.64 -9.19 0.22
CA LEU A 139 7.71 -10.64 0.14
C LEU A 139 9.14 -11.18 -0.04
N LYS A 140 9.97 -10.50 -0.82
CA LYS A 140 11.35 -10.96 -1.09
C LYS A 140 12.33 -10.66 0.05
N TYR A 141 12.21 -9.51 0.71
CA TYR A 141 13.21 -9.03 1.67
C TYR A 141 12.72 -8.97 3.12
N TYR A 142 11.42 -8.77 3.34
CA TYR A 142 10.78 -8.62 4.65
C TYR A 142 9.47 -9.46 4.75
N PRO A 143 9.50 -10.76 4.42
CA PRO A 143 8.28 -11.58 4.37
C PRO A 143 7.57 -11.68 5.72
N GLU A 144 8.29 -11.48 6.83
CA GLU A 144 7.71 -11.43 8.18
C GLU A 144 6.69 -10.32 8.36
N LEU A 145 6.79 -9.21 7.62
CA LEU A 145 5.76 -8.16 7.63
C LEU A 145 4.41 -8.70 7.18
N VAL A 146 4.43 -9.54 6.13
CA VAL A 146 3.22 -10.14 5.56
C VAL A 146 2.73 -11.29 6.44
N ARG A 147 3.63 -12.20 6.86
CA ARG A 147 3.26 -13.35 7.69
C ARG A 147 2.66 -12.98 9.04
N ARG A 148 3.12 -11.88 9.63
CA ARG A 148 2.59 -11.37 10.91
C ARG A 148 1.36 -10.48 10.74
N GLY A 149 0.88 -10.29 9.51
CA GLY A 149 -0.35 -9.56 9.23
C GLY A 149 -0.21 -8.04 9.33
N HIS A 150 0.98 -7.47 9.15
CA HIS A 150 1.19 -6.02 9.22
C HIS A 150 0.88 -5.30 7.90
N VAL A 151 0.75 -6.00 6.77
CA VAL A 151 0.64 -5.37 5.44
C VAL A 151 -0.80 -5.40 4.96
N TYR A 152 -1.30 -4.23 4.58
CA TYR A 152 -2.66 -4.00 4.11
C TYR A 152 -2.65 -3.23 2.79
N ILE A 153 -3.74 -3.36 2.04
CA ILE A 153 -4.05 -2.55 0.86
C ILE A 153 -5.26 -1.69 1.22
N LEU A 154 -5.16 -0.38 1.00
CA LEU A 154 -6.31 0.50 1.14
C LEU A 154 -7.25 0.30 -0.05
N GLN A 155 -8.50 -0.05 0.24
CA GLN A 155 -9.55 0.00 -0.78
C GLN A 155 -10.07 1.42 -0.90
N THR A 156 -10.28 1.86 -2.12
CA THR A 156 -10.84 3.19 -2.40
C THR A 156 -12.06 3.08 -3.30
N PRO A 157 -13.05 3.96 -3.11
CA PRO A 157 -14.27 3.88 -3.90
C PRO A 157 -13.97 4.13 -5.37
N LEU A 158 -14.59 3.33 -6.24
CA LEU A 158 -14.54 3.49 -7.69
C LEU A 158 -15.54 4.53 -8.16
N PHE A 159 -16.66 4.66 -7.44
CA PHE A 159 -17.74 5.57 -7.79
C PHE A 159 -18.29 6.34 -6.59
N ARG A 160 -18.80 7.53 -6.86
CA ARG A 160 -19.69 8.27 -5.97
C ARG A 160 -21.04 8.42 -6.65
N VAL A 161 -22.09 7.95 -6.00
CA VAL A 161 -23.48 8.07 -6.44
C VAL A 161 -24.19 8.99 -5.46
N ARG A 162 -24.72 10.13 -5.92
CA ARG A 162 -25.38 11.10 -5.03
C ARG A 162 -26.66 11.66 -5.61
N ASN A 163 -27.52 12.13 -4.73
CA ASN A 163 -28.64 13.03 -5.05
C ASN A 163 -28.59 14.24 -4.09
N LYS A 164 -29.66 15.05 -4.05
CA LYS A 164 -29.73 16.23 -3.17
C LYS A 164 -29.73 15.93 -1.66
N LYS A 165 -30.01 14.68 -1.26
CA LYS A 165 -30.19 14.28 0.15
C LYS A 165 -29.08 13.37 0.66
N GLU A 166 -28.50 12.54 -0.20
CA GLU A 166 -27.62 11.46 0.20
C GLU A 166 -26.49 11.26 -0.80
N VAL A 167 -25.31 10.88 -0.28
CA VAL A 167 -24.10 10.52 -1.04
C VAL A 167 -23.70 9.10 -0.64
N ARG A 168 -23.42 8.24 -1.63
CA ARG A 168 -22.91 6.89 -1.43
C ARG A 168 -21.62 6.67 -2.20
N TYR A 169 -20.63 6.11 -1.53
CA TYR A 169 -19.36 5.71 -2.13
C TYR A 169 -19.38 4.21 -2.40
N CYS A 170 -19.15 3.84 -3.65
CA CYS A 170 -19.29 2.48 -4.14
C CYS A 170 -17.92 1.94 -4.57
N TYR A 171 -17.60 0.74 -4.13
CA TYR A 171 -16.32 0.05 -4.33
C TYR A 171 -16.39 -0.98 -5.45
N SER A 172 -17.58 -1.24 -5.98
CA SER A 172 -17.81 -2.14 -7.10
C SER A 172 -18.88 -1.60 -8.05
N SER A 173 -18.98 -2.20 -9.24
CA SER A 173 -20.03 -1.88 -10.21
C SER A 173 -21.42 -2.25 -9.69
N GLU A 174 -21.52 -3.34 -8.95
CA GLU A 174 -22.74 -3.86 -8.34
C GLU A 174 -23.25 -2.90 -7.25
N GLU A 175 -22.35 -2.43 -6.37
CA GLU A 175 -22.68 -1.40 -5.37
C GLU A 175 -23.18 -0.12 -6.04
N LYS A 176 -22.57 0.28 -7.16
CA LYS A 176 -22.98 1.46 -7.95
C LYS A 176 -24.38 1.27 -8.53
N GLU A 177 -24.66 0.15 -9.18
CA GLU A 177 -26.00 -0.13 -9.74
C GLU A 177 -27.09 -0.22 -8.65
N ALA A 178 -26.76 -0.84 -7.51
CA ALA A 178 -27.65 -0.89 -6.35
C ALA A 178 -27.93 0.51 -5.78
N ALA A 179 -26.90 1.35 -5.67
CA ALA A 179 -27.04 2.73 -5.22
C ALA A 179 -27.91 3.55 -6.19
N ILE A 180 -27.72 3.41 -7.51
CA ILE A 180 -28.53 4.09 -8.53
C ILE A 180 -30.00 3.70 -8.40
N LYS A 181 -30.32 2.41 -8.29
CA LYS A 181 -31.69 1.92 -8.12
C LYS A 181 -32.34 2.45 -6.85
N SER A 182 -31.59 2.54 -5.76
CA SER A 182 -32.09 2.99 -4.46
C SER A 182 -32.29 4.51 -4.37
N LEU A 183 -31.41 5.32 -4.95
CA LEU A 183 -31.45 6.80 -4.85
C LEU A 183 -32.50 7.45 -5.78
N GLY A 184 -33.00 6.73 -6.79
CA GLY A 184 -34.10 7.15 -7.65
C GLY A 184 -33.75 8.25 -8.68
N LYS A 185 -34.52 9.34 -8.70
CA LYS A 185 -34.38 10.40 -9.73
C LYS A 185 -33.40 11.50 -9.32
N GLY A 186 -32.73 12.10 -10.30
CA GLY A 186 -31.81 13.22 -10.10
C GLY A 186 -30.46 12.81 -9.52
N ILE A 187 -29.97 11.64 -9.93
CA ILE A 187 -28.70 11.08 -9.49
C ILE A 187 -27.55 11.65 -10.33
N GLU A 188 -26.46 11.97 -9.64
CA GLU A 188 -25.17 12.24 -10.22
C GLU A 188 -24.21 11.10 -9.87
N VAL A 189 -23.59 10.51 -10.90
CA VAL A 189 -22.56 9.48 -10.75
C VAL A 189 -21.22 10.08 -11.12
N THR A 190 -20.24 9.96 -10.24
CA THR A 190 -18.84 10.33 -10.49
C THR A 190 -17.99 9.07 -10.41
N ARG A 191 -17.12 8.83 -11.38
CA ARG A 191 -16.10 7.76 -11.32
C ARG A 191 -14.79 8.39 -10.84
N PHE A 192 -14.16 7.80 -9.83
CA PHE A 192 -12.83 8.20 -9.39
C PHE A 192 -11.80 7.41 -10.20
N LYS A 193 -10.81 8.10 -10.76
CA LYS A 193 -9.69 7.43 -11.44
C LYS A 193 -8.47 7.28 -10.53
N GLY A 194 -8.31 8.19 -9.58
CA GLY A 194 -7.18 8.21 -8.67
C GLY A 194 -7.49 8.90 -7.35
N LEU A 195 -6.64 8.66 -6.34
CA LEU A 195 -6.80 9.19 -4.99
C LEU A 195 -6.73 10.72 -4.96
N GLY A 196 -6.00 11.33 -5.90
CA GLY A 196 -5.86 12.77 -6.03
C GLY A 196 -7.11 13.50 -6.54
N GLU A 197 -8.09 12.78 -7.11
CA GLU A 197 -9.35 13.38 -7.59
C GLU A 197 -10.38 13.54 -6.46
N ILE A 198 -10.16 12.85 -5.34
CA ILE A 198 -11.02 12.92 -4.16
C ILE A 198 -10.58 14.13 -3.33
N SER A 199 -11.54 15.01 -3.03
CA SER A 199 -11.27 16.17 -2.17
C SER A 199 -10.94 15.74 -0.74
N SER A 200 -10.14 16.51 -0.01
CA SER A 200 -9.79 16.19 1.38
C SER A 200 -11.02 16.05 2.28
N ASP A 201 -12.07 16.85 2.04
CA ASP A 201 -13.32 16.80 2.80
C ASP A 201 -14.10 15.49 2.55
N GLU A 202 -13.92 14.84 1.40
CA GLU A 202 -14.49 13.53 1.13
C GLU A 202 -13.57 12.40 1.65
N PHE A 203 -12.25 12.56 1.49
CA PHE A 203 -11.27 11.54 1.83
C PHE A 203 -11.21 11.23 3.34
N VAL A 204 -11.56 12.20 4.19
CA VAL A 204 -11.65 11.99 5.64
C VAL A 204 -12.61 10.86 6.01
N HIS A 205 -13.63 10.60 5.19
CA HIS A 205 -14.59 9.51 5.40
C HIS A 205 -14.05 8.13 4.99
N PHE A 206 -12.86 8.06 4.41
CA PHE A 206 -12.23 6.81 3.98
C PHE A 206 -11.05 6.40 4.86
N ILE A 207 -10.58 7.31 5.73
CA ILE A 207 -9.46 7.10 6.64
C ILE A 207 -9.95 7.28 8.07
N GLY A 208 -10.10 6.17 8.79
CA GLY A 208 -10.66 6.14 10.14
C GLY A 208 -10.84 4.71 10.61
N ASP A 209 -11.65 4.50 11.65
CA ASP A 209 -11.87 3.17 12.23
C ASP A 209 -12.65 2.22 11.29
N ASP A 210 -13.41 2.77 10.35
CA ASP A 210 -14.22 2.07 9.35
C ASP A 210 -13.56 1.97 7.97
N MET A 211 -12.27 2.32 7.86
CA MET A 211 -11.53 2.23 6.61
C MET A 211 -11.52 0.79 6.07
N LYS A 212 -11.76 0.64 4.77
CA LYS A 212 -11.74 -0.67 4.10
C LYS A 212 -10.30 -1.07 3.77
N LEU A 213 -9.80 -2.09 4.46
CA LEU A 213 -8.45 -2.62 4.29
C LEU A 213 -8.50 -4.09 3.88
N ASP A 214 -7.82 -4.43 2.78
CA ASP A 214 -7.53 -5.82 2.44
C ASP A 214 -6.21 -6.24 3.08
N ILE A 215 -6.26 -7.27 3.91
CA ILE A 215 -5.05 -7.85 4.49
C ILE A 215 -4.28 -8.65 3.43
N VAL A 216 -2.98 -8.39 3.32
CA VAL A 216 -2.11 -9.20 2.47
C VAL A 216 -1.70 -10.43 3.25
N GLN A 217 -2.19 -11.59 2.82
CA GLN A 217 -1.89 -12.88 3.43
C GLN A 217 -1.15 -13.77 2.45
N LEU A 218 -0.37 -14.69 3.01
CA LEU A 218 0.25 -15.77 2.28
C LEU A 218 -0.48 -17.06 2.65
N ASN A 219 -0.83 -17.84 1.64
CA ASN A 219 -1.30 -19.19 1.87
C ASN A 219 -0.11 -20.05 2.30
N ASP A 220 -0.27 -20.86 3.35
CA ASP A 220 0.82 -21.70 3.90
C ASP A 220 1.35 -22.74 2.88
N GLU A 221 0.54 -23.07 1.88
CA GLU A 221 0.88 -24.02 0.81
C GLU A 221 1.66 -23.37 -0.34
N GLU A 222 1.68 -22.04 -0.43
CA GLU A 222 2.29 -21.32 -1.55
C GLU A 222 3.73 -20.90 -1.24
N SER A 223 4.65 -21.32 -2.11
CA SER A 223 6.03 -20.84 -2.05
C SER A 223 6.12 -19.40 -2.55
N ILE A 224 6.52 -18.47 -1.66
CA ILE A 224 6.83 -17.08 -2.05
C ILE A 224 7.80 -17.04 -3.25
N ALA A 225 8.76 -17.96 -3.29
CA ALA A 225 9.73 -18.00 -4.37
C ALA A 225 9.08 -18.33 -5.72
N GLU A 226 8.18 -19.31 -5.75
CA GLU A 226 7.47 -19.71 -6.97
C GLU A 226 6.49 -18.63 -7.43
N LEU A 227 5.77 -18.02 -6.50
CA LEU A 227 4.85 -16.92 -6.79
C LEU A 227 5.59 -15.73 -7.39
N LEU A 228 6.69 -15.30 -6.77
CA LEU A 228 7.50 -14.21 -7.29
C LEU A 228 8.20 -14.58 -8.60
N GLU A 229 8.63 -15.82 -8.78
CA GLU A 229 9.20 -16.28 -10.05
C GLU A 229 8.18 -16.20 -11.18
N PHE A 230 6.96 -16.67 -10.94
CA PHE A 230 5.91 -16.64 -11.94
C PHE A 230 5.53 -15.21 -12.34
N TYR A 231 5.22 -14.35 -11.38
CA TYR A 231 4.73 -12.99 -11.66
C TYR A 231 5.85 -12.02 -12.06
N MET A 232 7.06 -12.16 -11.50
CA MET A 232 8.14 -11.18 -11.65
C MET A 232 9.37 -11.71 -12.40
N GLY A 233 9.40 -12.98 -12.79
CA GLY A 233 10.53 -13.62 -13.46
C GLY A 233 10.63 -13.41 -14.97
N LYS A 234 11.33 -14.33 -15.65
CA LYS A 234 11.66 -14.25 -17.09
C LYS A 234 10.75 -15.13 -17.99
N ASN A 235 9.80 -15.84 -17.39
CA ASN A 235 8.77 -16.69 -18.01
C ASN A 235 7.70 -15.87 -18.77
N THR A 236 8.12 -15.05 -19.73
CA THR A 236 7.22 -14.15 -20.46
C THR A 236 6.13 -14.90 -21.23
N ILE A 237 6.45 -16.03 -21.85
CA ILE A 237 5.49 -16.82 -22.64
C ILE A 237 4.39 -17.38 -21.73
N ASP A 238 4.77 -18.02 -20.62
CA ASP A 238 3.81 -18.62 -19.68
C ASP A 238 2.89 -17.56 -19.06
N ARG A 239 3.45 -16.40 -18.68
CA ARG A 239 2.63 -15.27 -18.22
C ARG A 239 1.68 -14.75 -19.30
N GLN A 240 2.12 -14.64 -20.55
CA GLN A 240 1.25 -14.21 -21.64
C GLN A 240 0.11 -15.21 -21.87
N GLN A 241 0.39 -16.50 -21.80
CA GLN A 241 -0.64 -17.54 -21.90
C GLN A 241 -1.60 -17.48 -20.72
N PHE A 242 -1.09 -17.37 -19.49
CA PHE A 242 -1.91 -17.20 -18.30
C PHE A 242 -2.82 -15.98 -18.41
N ILE A 243 -2.28 -14.82 -18.81
CA ILE A 243 -3.08 -13.61 -19.01
C ILE A 243 -4.14 -13.88 -20.07
N ARG A 244 -3.81 -14.45 -21.24
CA ARG A 244 -4.81 -14.73 -22.29
C ARG A 244 -5.93 -15.67 -21.83
N LEU A 245 -5.62 -16.67 -20.99
CA LEU A 245 -6.61 -17.62 -20.48
C LEU A 245 -7.51 -17.02 -19.40
N ASN A 246 -7.03 -15.99 -18.69
CA ASN A 246 -7.75 -15.35 -17.60
C ASN A 246 -8.25 -13.93 -17.93
N LEU A 247 -7.92 -13.42 -19.12
CA LEU A 247 -8.38 -12.12 -19.60
C LEU A 247 -9.87 -12.27 -19.88
N ARG A 248 -10.69 -11.70 -19.01
CA ARG A 248 -12.12 -11.58 -19.22
C ARG A 248 -12.40 -10.26 -19.93
N SER A 249 -13.30 -10.28 -20.90
CA SER A 249 -13.82 -9.04 -21.47
C SER A 249 -14.60 -8.24 -20.41
N GLU A 250 -14.77 -6.93 -20.61
CA GLU A 250 -15.67 -6.14 -19.73
C GLU A 250 -17.09 -6.74 -19.70
N GLU A 251 -17.55 -7.33 -20.80
CA GLU A 251 -18.84 -8.03 -20.91
C GLU A 251 -18.87 -9.34 -20.10
N GLU A 252 -17.77 -10.11 -20.06
CA GLU A 252 -17.67 -11.35 -19.27
C GLU A 252 -17.51 -11.10 -17.76
N LEU A 253 -17.03 -9.92 -17.36
CA LEU A 253 -16.96 -9.51 -15.96
C LEU A 253 -18.34 -9.11 -15.41
N GLU A 254 -19.28 -8.69 -16.26
CA GLU A 254 -20.69 -8.46 -15.87
C GLU A 254 -21.43 -9.77 -15.55
N ASP A 255 -21.04 -10.89 -16.18
CA ASP A 255 -21.65 -12.20 -15.98
C ASP A 255 -21.05 -12.99 -14.81
N VAL A 256 -19.81 -12.70 -14.41
CA VAL A 256 -19.17 -13.36 -13.26
C VAL A 256 -19.29 -12.48 -12.03
N ASN A 257 -20.47 -12.51 -11.42
CA ASN A 257 -20.71 -12.06 -10.05
C ASN A 257 -19.66 -12.67 -9.10
N ILE A 258 -18.73 -11.86 -8.61
CA ILE A 258 -17.90 -12.12 -7.42
C ILE A 258 -18.31 -11.13 -6.34
#